data_AF-A0AAJ2T9T5-F1
#
_entry.id   AF-A0AAJ2T9T5-F1
#
_cell.length_a   1.000
_cell.length_b   1.000
_cell.length_c   1.000
_cell.angle_alpha   90.00
_cell.angle_beta   90.00
_cell.angle_gamma   90.00
#
_symmetry.space_group_name_H-M   'P 1'
#
loop_
_entity.id
_entity.type
_entity.pdbx_description
1 polymer ?
#
loop_
_entity_poly.entity_id
_entity_poly.type
_entity_poly.pdbx_seq_one_letter_code
_entity_poly.pdbx_strand_id
1 'polypeptide(L)'
;MKKIRSYPLRLAILIPGGMLAGFINGFLGTGGGILLVFLLGLVLPDGEDKDNAARDRFATVIAVIIPLSLVSAMIYSDSVPPTLAAPYILPGMLGGAAGGFLLDRINVKWLKKIFALMVIWAGICFMK
;
A
#
# COMPACT_ATOMS: atom_id res chain seq x y z
N MET A 1 -14.15 -2.20 15.51
CA MET A 1 -13.87 -0.89 16.15
C MET A 1 -13.50 -0.96 17.65
N LYS A 2 -13.62 -2.10 18.35
CA LYS A 2 -13.32 -2.21 19.82
C LYS A 2 -11.85 -2.47 20.21
N LYS A 3 -10.92 -2.68 19.26
CA LYS A 3 -9.54 -3.14 19.54
C LYS A 3 -8.44 -2.05 19.43
N ILE A 4 -8.82 -0.79 19.20
CA ILE A 4 -7.88 0.35 19.03
C ILE A 4 -7.41 0.91 20.39
N ARG A 5 -8.13 0.62 21.49
CA ARG A 5 -7.94 1.29 22.79
C ARG A 5 -6.79 0.78 23.66
N SER A 6 -6.08 -0.28 23.26
CA SER A 6 -5.16 -1.01 24.17
C SER A 6 -3.66 -0.85 23.93
N TYR A 7 -3.18 -0.02 22.99
CA TYR A 7 -1.72 0.10 22.73
C TYR A 7 -1.24 1.55 22.45
N PRO A 8 -1.28 2.47 23.42
CA PRO A 8 -0.78 3.85 23.23
C PRO A 8 0.72 3.88 22.88
N LEU A 9 1.51 2.95 23.41
CA LEU A 9 2.95 2.85 23.18
C LEU A 9 3.31 2.43 21.74
N ARG A 10 2.45 1.65 21.08
CA ARG A 10 2.65 1.20 19.70
C ARG A 10 2.18 2.26 18.69
N LEU A 11 1.15 3.01 19.03
CA LEU A 11 0.72 4.18 18.25
C LEU A 11 1.78 5.28 18.24
N ALA A 12 2.50 5.45 19.37
CA ALA A 12 3.62 6.38 19.49
C ALA A 12 4.81 6.01 18.56
N ILE A 13 4.97 4.75 18.16
CA ILE A 13 6.00 4.29 17.21
C ILE A 13 5.54 4.51 15.75
N LEU A 14 4.23 4.53 15.50
CA LEU A 14 3.66 4.73 14.17
C LEU A 14 3.94 6.15 13.62
N ILE A 15 3.98 7.16 14.49
CA ILE A 15 4.25 8.56 14.10
C ILE A 15 5.68 8.72 13.55
N PRO A 16 6.76 8.39 14.31
CA PRO A 16 8.13 8.46 13.79
C PRO A 16 8.37 7.43 12.68
N GLY A 17 7.78 6.23 12.77
CA GLY A 17 7.90 5.22 11.72
C GLY A 17 7.25 5.66 10.39
N GLY A 18 6.08 6.29 10.45
CA GLY A 18 5.39 6.87 9.29
C GLY A 18 6.14 8.05 8.70
N MET A 19 6.75 8.88 9.55
CA MET A 19 7.60 10.01 9.11
C MET A 19 8.88 9.52 8.42
N LEU A 20 9.54 8.49 8.96
CA LEU A 20 10.69 7.83 8.31
C LEU A 20 10.27 7.13 7.01
N ALA A 21 9.13 6.45 7.00
CA ALA A 21 8.61 5.81 5.79
C ALA A 21 8.29 6.84 4.71
N GLY A 22 7.73 8.00 5.07
CA GLY A 22 7.49 9.12 4.16
C GLY A 22 8.79 9.75 3.63
N PHE A 23 9.78 9.94 4.50
CA PHE A 23 11.11 10.42 4.10
C PHE A 23 11.78 9.46 3.12
N ILE A 24 11.74 8.17 3.42
CA ILE A 24 12.22 7.12 2.52
C ILE A 24 11.41 7.08 1.22
N ASN A 25 10.09 7.25 1.27
CA ASN A 25 9.25 7.31 0.07
C ASN A 25 9.62 8.51 -0.83
N GLY A 26 10.06 9.62 -0.25
CA GLY A 26 10.59 10.77 -1.00
C GLY A 26 11.97 10.50 -1.61
N PHE A 27 12.84 9.74 -0.93
CA PHE A 27 14.23 9.51 -1.35
C PHE A 27 14.40 8.29 -2.27
N LEU A 28 13.76 7.17 -1.93
CA LEU A 28 13.78 5.88 -2.65
C LEU A 28 12.58 5.72 -3.60
N GLY A 29 11.64 6.67 -3.62
CA GLY A 29 10.45 6.60 -4.47
C GLY A 29 9.50 5.47 -4.04
N THR A 30 9.09 4.64 -5.00
CA THR A 30 8.08 3.57 -4.87
C THR A 30 8.38 2.50 -3.79
N GLY A 31 9.60 2.44 -3.26
CA GLY A 31 9.97 1.54 -2.16
C GLY A 31 9.34 1.87 -0.79
N GLY A 32 8.86 3.10 -0.59
CA GLY A 32 8.28 3.54 0.70
C GLY A 32 6.96 2.86 1.06
N GLY A 33 6.12 2.52 0.07
CA GLY A 33 4.87 1.80 0.30
C GLY A 33 5.07 0.37 0.82
N ILE A 34 6.14 -0.31 0.39
CA ILE A 34 6.53 -1.64 0.87
C ILE A 34 6.97 -1.54 2.34
N LEU A 35 7.78 -0.54 2.68
CA LEU A 35 8.18 -0.24 4.05
C LEU A 35 6.99 0.04 4.97
N LEU A 36 5.96 0.73 4.48
CA LEU A 36 4.73 0.98 5.23
C LEU A 36 3.99 -0.32 5.56
N VAL A 37 3.92 -1.28 4.63
CA VAL A 37 3.35 -2.62 4.88
C VAL A 37 4.12 -3.36 5.98
N PHE A 38 5.46 -3.31 5.95
CA PHE A 38 6.31 -3.92 6.98
C PHE A 38 6.15 -3.24 8.35
N LEU A 39 6.12 -1.90 8.37
CA LEU A 39 5.93 -1.11 9.59
C LEU A 39 4.57 -1.41 10.23
N LEU A 40 3.49 -1.44 9.43
CA LEU A 40 2.18 -1.85 9.91
C LEU A 40 2.22 -3.27 10.44
N GLY A 41 3.02 -4.16 9.83
CA GLY A 41 3.21 -5.51 10.33
C GLY A 41 3.97 -5.66 11.62
N LEU A 42 4.79 -4.66 11.97
CA LEU A 42 5.51 -4.60 13.24
C LEU A 42 4.63 -4.02 14.37
N VAL A 43 3.74 -3.09 14.01
CA VAL A 43 2.91 -2.32 14.95
C VAL A 43 1.58 -3.01 15.27
N LEU A 44 0.89 -3.55 14.25
CA LEU A 44 -0.38 -4.24 14.43
C LEU A 44 -0.14 -5.64 15.01
N PRO A 45 -0.71 -5.98 16.19
CA PRO A 45 -0.61 -7.34 16.71
C PRO A 45 -1.20 -8.32 15.70
N ASP A 46 -0.51 -9.45 15.48
CA ASP A 46 -1.14 -10.60 14.85
C ASP A 46 -2.39 -10.92 15.69
N GLY A 47 -3.58 -10.68 15.13
CA GLY A 47 -4.80 -11.24 15.70
C GLY A 47 -4.72 -12.77 15.71
N GLU A 48 -5.69 -13.43 16.33
CA GLU A 48 -5.74 -14.91 16.42
C GLU A 48 -5.57 -15.59 15.05
N ASP A 49 -5.90 -14.89 13.95
CA ASP A 49 -5.57 -15.28 12.58
C ASP A 49 -4.49 -14.39 11.94
N LYS A 50 -3.27 -14.94 11.84
CA LYS A 50 -2.12 -14.35 11.11
C LYS A 50 -2.42 -14.03 9.65
N ASP A 51 -3.35 -14.77 9.05
CA ASP A 51 -3.73 -14.59 7.66
C ASP A 51 -4.60 -13.33 7.49
N ASN A 52 -5.64 -13.16 8.32
CA ASN A 52 -6.49 -11.97 8.29
C ASN A 52 -5.69 -10.69 8.60
N ALA A 53 -4.77 -10.76 9.57
CA ALA A 53 -3.91 -9.63 9.92
C ALA A 53 -3.02 -9.16 8.76
N ALA A 54 -2.56 -10.05 7.88
CA ALA A 54 -1.74 -9.63 6.73
C ALA A 54 -2.57 -8.97 5.63
N ARG A 55 -3.80 -9.44 5.39
CA ARG A 55 -4.73 -8.81 4.43
C ARG A 55 -5.08 -7.39 4.87
N ASP A 56 -5.39 -7.21 6.15
CA ASP A 56 -5.75 -5.91 6.73
C ASP A 56 -4.62 -4.88 6.53
N ARG A 57 -3.35 -5.30 6.60
CA ARG A 57 -2.20 -4.41 6.36
C ARG A 57 -2.17 -3.93 4.91
N PHE A 58 -2.37 -4.83 3.94
CA PHE A 58 -2.42 -4.46 2.52
C PHE A 58 -3.61 -3.53 2.24
N ALA A 59 -4.79 -3.85 2.78
CA ALA A 59 -5.98 -3.01 2.64
C ALA A 59 -5.76 -1.61 3.25
N THR A 60 -5.14 -1.54 4.43
CA THR A 60 -4.83 -0.26 5.09
C THR A 60 -3.84 0.57 4.28
N VAL A 61 -2.80 -0.05 3.72
CA VAL A 61 -1.83 0.64 2.86
C VAL A 61 -2.50 1.17 1.59
N ILE A 62 -3.34 0.37 0.93
CA ILE A 62 -4.12 0.82 -0.24
C ILE A 62 -5.05 1.99 0.15
N ALA A 63 -5.71 1.91 1.31
CA ALA A 63 -6.57 2.98 1.82
C ALA A 63 -5.82 4.29 2.07
N VAL A 64 -4.53 4.24 2.42
CA VAL A 64 -3.67 5.42 2.54
C VAL A 64 -3.16 5.90 1.17
N ILE A 65 -2.90 4.99 0.23
CA ILE A 65 -2.45 5.33 -1.13
C ILE A 65 -3.53 6.06 -1.92
N ILE A 66 -4.81 5.68 -1.81
CA ILE A 66 -5.92 6.34 -2.54
C ILE A 66 -5.96 7.87 -2.32
N PRO A 67 -6.04 8.40 -1.09
CA PRO A 67 -6.07 9.84 -0.87
C PRO A 67 -4.76 10.52 -1.29
N LEU A 68 -3.61 9.87 -1.12
CA LEU A 68 -2.32 10.39 -1.60
C LEU A 68 -2.30 10.53 -3.13
N SER A 69 -2.78 9.50 -3.84
CA SER A 69 -2.91 9.50 -5.29
C SER A 69 -3.91 10.54 -5.77
N LEU A 70 -5.00 10.76 -5.04
CA LEU A 70 -5.99 11.79 -5.36
C LEU A 70 -5.39 13.19 -5.23
N VAL A 71 -4.68 13.47 -4.15
CA VAL A 71 -3.97 14.75 -3.96
C VAL A 71 -2.93 14.96 -5.06
N SER A 72 -2.15 13.92 -5.40
CA SER A 72 -1.18 14.00 -6.49
C SER A 72 -1.86 14.28 -7.83
N ALA A 73 -2.98 13.60 -8.13
CA ALA A 73 -3.75 13.82 -9.35
C ALA A 73 -4.32 15.25 -9.42
N MET A 74 -4.72 15.84 -8.29
CA MET A 74 -5.19 17.23 -8.22
C MET A 74 -4.07 18.24 -8.46
N ILE A 75 -2.86 17.98 -7.93
CA ILE A 75 -1.72 18.90 -8.10
C ILE A 75 -1.18 18.85 -9.54
N TYR A 76 -1.14 17.66 -10.14
CA TYR A 76 -0.59 17.45 -11.49
C TYR A 76 -1.63 17.48 -12.62
N SER A 77 -2.88 17.88 -12.34
CA SER A 77 -3.96 17.86 -13.34
C SER A 77 -3.69 18.77 -14.54
N ASP A 78 -3.00 19.90 -14.33
CA ASP A 78 -2.69 20.87 -15.39
C ASP A 78 -1.46 20.47 -16.23
N SER A 79 -0.65 19.54 -15.73
CA SER A 79 0.64 19.16 -16.34
C SER A 79 0.52 18.01 -17.34
N VAL A 80 -0.62 17.29 -17.35
CA VAL A 80 -0.78 16.05 -18.12
C VAL A 80 -1.88 16.22 -19.17
N PRO A 81 -1.58 16.01 -20.47
CA PRO A 81 -2.60 16.05 -21.51
C PRO A 81 -3.72 15.04 -21.23
N PRO A 82 -5.00 15.45 -21.15
CA PRO A 82 -6.10 14.55 -20.86
C PRO A 82 -6.28 13.45 -21.92
N THR A 83 -5.81 13.70 -23.14
CA THR A 83 -5.74 12.71 -24.24
C THR A 83 -4.79 11.55 -23.97
N LEU A 84 -3.71 11.76 -23.22
CA LEU A 84 -2.83 10.67 -22.78
C LEU A 84 -3.33 10.04 -21.48
N ALA A 85 -3.90 10.81 -20.54
CA ALA A 85 -4.32 10.29 -19.25
C ALA A 85 -5.62 9.46 -19.29
N ALA A 86 -6.62 9.89 -20.08
CA ALA A 86 -7.92 9.24 -20.19
C ALA A 86 -7.87 7.74 -20.51
N PRO A 87 -7.06 7.25 -21.47
CA PRO A 87 -7.00 5.83 -21.78
C PRO A 87 -6.37 4.97 -20.67
N TYR A 88 -5.61 5.54 -19.72
CA TYR A 88 -5.05 4.79 -18.59
C TYR A 88 -5.93 4.81 -17.34
N ILE A 89 -6.77 5.84 -17.18
CA ILE A 89 -7.67 5.97 -16.02
C ILE A 89 -8.71 4.85 -16.01
N LEU A 90 -9.35 4.57 -17.15
CA LEU A 90 -10.38 3.51 -17.25
C LEU A 90 -9.85 2.12 -16.84
N PRO A 91 -8.76 1.60 -17.44
CA PRO A 91 -8.22 0.30 -17.04
C PRO A 91 -7.63 0.34 -15.62
N GLY A 92 -7.08 1.48 -15.17
CA GLY A 92 -6.61 1.65 -13.80
C GLY A 92 -7.74 1.54 -12.76
N MET A 93 -8.88 2.18 -12.99
CA MET A 93 -10.05 2.08 -12.13
C MET A 93 -10.64 0.67 -12.13
N LEU A 94 -10.80 0.06 -13.31
CA LEU A 94 -11.32 -1.30 -13.42
C LEU A 94 -10.39 -2.32 -12.76
N GLY A 95 -9.08 -2.20 -12.99
CA GLY A 95 -8.07 -3.05 -12.37
C GLY A 95 -7.99 -2.87 -10.86
N GLY A 96 -8.09 -1.63 -10.36
CA GLY A 96 -8.13 -1.33 -8.93
C GLY A 96 -9.36 -1.89 -8.23
N ALA A 97 -10.54 -1.73 -8.83
CA ALA A 97 -11.79 -2.29 -8.30
C ALA A 97 -11.75 -3.83 -8.31
N ALA A 98 -11.39 -4.44 -9.44
CA ALA A 98 -11.28 -5.89 -9.56
C ALA A 98 -10.22 -6.46 -8.60
N GLY A 99 -9.08 -5.77 -8.45
CA GLY A 99 -8.03 -6.13 -7.50
C GLY A 99 -8.49 -6.08 -6.05
N GLY A 100 -9.26 -5.06 -5.66
CA GLY A 100 -9.87 -4.95 -4.33
C GLY A 100 -10.84 -6.10 -4.03
N PHE A 101 -11.74 -6.42 -4.97
CA PHE A 101 -12.64 -7.56 -4.82
C PHE A 101 -11.91 -8.91 -4.79
N LEU A 102 -10.85 -9.05 -5.59
CA LEU A 102 -10.07 -10.29 -5.64
C LEU A 102 -9.21 -10.48 -4.39
N LEU A 103 -8.79 -9.38 -3.75
CA LEU A 103 -8.03 -9.40 -2.49
C LEU A 103 -8.80 -10.11 -1.37
N ASP A 104 -10.13 -9.96 -1.33
CA ASP A 104 -11.03 -10.62 -0.38
C ASP A 104 -11.29 -12.11 -0.70
N ARG A 105 -11.03 -12.54 -1.94
CA ARG A 105 -11.20 -13.94 -2.37
C ARG A 105 -9.90 -14.76 -2.36
N ILE A 106 -8.73 -14.13 -2.44
CA ILE A 106 -7.44 -14.83 -2.52
C ILE A 106 -6.90 -15.28 -1.16
N ASN A 107 -6.34 -16.49 -1.08
CA ASN A 107 -5.68 -16.94 0.15
C ASN A 107 -4.38 -16.14 0.39
N VAL A 108 -4.17 -15.73 1.63
CA VAL A 108 -3.09 -14.85 2.08
C VAL A 108 -1.70 -15.41 1.77
N LYS A 109 -1.55 -16.74 1.78
CA LYS A 109 -0.28 -17.40 1.40
C LYS A 109 0.07 -17.11 -0.06
N TRP A 110 -0.92 -17.12 -0.95
CA TRP A 110 -0.74 -16.80 -2.36
C TRP A 110 -0.55 -15.31 -2.58
N LEU A 111 -1.30 -14.47 -1.87
CA LEU A 111 -1.12 -13.01 -1.93
C LEU A 111 0.32 -12.61 -1.59
N LYS A 112 0.86 -13.12 -0.48
CA LYS A 112 2.25 -12.84 -0.06
C LYS A 112 3.26 -13.34 -1.09
N LYS A 113 3.06 -14.53 -1.66
CA LYS A 113 3.93 -15.07 -2.70
C LYS A 113 3.92 -14.20 -3.96
N ILE A 114 2.74 -13.86 -4.48
CA ILE A 114 2.60 -13.02 -5.68
C ILE A 114 3.22 -11.65 -5.46
N PHE A 115 2.97 -11.03 -4.30
CA PHE A 115 3.55 -9.74 -3.95
C PHE A 115 5.08 -9.80 -3.86
N ALA A 116 5.65 -10.80 -3.18
CA ALA A 116 7.09 -10.98 -3.11
C ALA A 116 7.72 -11.19 -4.49
N LEU A 117 7.07 -12.00 -5.34
CA LEU A 117 7.52 -12.26 -6.72
C LEU A 117 7.50 -10.98 -7.57
N MET A 118 6.44 -10.18 -7.45
CA MET A 118 6.32 -8.86 -8.10
C MET A 118 7.42 -7.89 -7.65
N VAL A 119 7.73 -7.84 -6.35
CA VAL A 119 8.79 -6.96 -5.81
C VAL A 119 10.17 -7.40 -6.31
N ILE A 120 10.47 -8.70 -6.31
CA ILE A 120 11.72 -9.24 -6.85
C ILE A 120 11.81 -8.92 -8.35
N TRP A 121 10.73 -9.14 -9.10
CA TRP A 121 10.65 -8.81 -10.52
C TRP A 121 10.91 -7.32 -10.78
N ALA A 122 10.29 -6.43 -10.01
CA ALA A 122 10.50 -4.99 -10.12
C ALA A 122 11.97 -4.61 -9.86
N GLY A 123 12.60 -5.22 -8.86
CA GLY A 123 14.02 -5.03 -8.58
C GLY A 123 14.94 -5.50 -9.71
N ILE A 124 14.65 -6.67 -10.30
CA ILE A 124 15.41 -7.19 -11.46
C ILE A 124 15.22 -6.29 -12.69
N CYS A 125 13.99 -5.85 -12.96
CA CYS A 125 13.66 -4.97 -14.08
C CYS A 125 14.41 -3.63 -13.95
N PHE A 126 14.51 -3.08 -12.75
CA PHE A 126 15.23 -1.82 -12.50
C PHE A 126 16.75 -1.94 -12.71
N MET A 127 17.34 -3.12 -12.58
CA MET A 127 18.77 -3.35 -12.84
C MET A 127 19.13 -3.46 -14.34
N LYS A 128 18.16 -3.35 -15.25
CA LYS A 128 18.35 -3.49 -16.69
C LYS A 128 18.14 -2.17 -17.41
#